data_AF-I0UYX3-F1
#
_entry.id   AF-I0UYX3-F1
#
_cell.length_a   1.000
_cell.length_b   1.000
_cell.length_c   1.000
_cell.angle_alpha   90.00
_cell.angle_beta   90.00
_cell.angle_gamma   90.00
#
_symmetry.space_group_name_H-M   'P 1'
#
loop_
_entity.id
_entity.type
_entity.pdbx_description
1 polymer ?
#
loop_
_entity_poly.entity_id
_entity_poly.type
_entity_poly.pdbx_seq_one_letter_code
_entity_poly.pdbx_strand_id
1 'polypeptide(L)'
;MPEPRPDPIHDPMPDTEDLHDKTLGELADTARREGIPFVAHMSQSELVEAIAQQREANTHAPPPPRNPLDDDSTGTSATSS
;
A
#
# COMPACT_ATOMS: atom_id res chain seq x y z
N MET A 1 35.93 -2.71 -29.85
CA MET A 1 35.47 -3.28 -28.57
C MET A 1 34.03 -2.83 -28.41
N PRO A 2 33.03 -3.73 -28.38
CA PRO A 2 31.66 -3.30 -28.10
C PRO A 2 31.59 -2.83 -26.64
N GLU A 3 30.99 -1.65 -26.41
CA GLU A 3 30.76 -1.10 -25.08
C GLU A 3 29.91 -2.05 -24.24
N PRO A 4 30.18 -2.20 -22.92
CA PRO A 4 29.27 -2.91 -22.04
C PRO A 4 27.94 -2.15 -22.03
N ARG A 5 26.87 -2.82 -22.48
CA ARG A 5 25.52 -2.29 -22.34
C ARG A 5 25.31 -2.02 -20.84
N PRO A 6 24.93 -0.81 -20.41
CA PRO A 6 24.52 -0.60 -19.03
C PRO A 6 23.39 -1.59 -18.75
N ASP A 7 23.52 -2.38 -17.68
CA ASP A 7 22.49 -3.29 -17.23
C ASP A 7 21.15 -2.53 -17.19
N PRO A 8 20.03 -3.16 -17.58
CA PRO A 8 18.73 -2.54 -17.48
C PRO A 8 18.58 -2.14 -16.02
N ILE A 9 18.52 -0.83 -15.79
CA ILE A 9 18.25 -0.14 -14.53
C ILE A 9 17.68 -1.15 -13.53
N HIS A 10 18.55 -1.73 -12.70
CA HIS A 10 18.11 -2.19 -11.39
C HIS A 10 17.76 -0.86 -10.73
N ASP A 11 16.55 -0.38 -10.99
CA ASP A 11 15.93 0.63 -10.15
C ASP A 11 15.99 -0.07 -8.81
N PRO A 12 16.89 0.34 -7.89
CA PRO A 12 16.79 -0.22 -6.56
C PRO A 12 15.42 0.23 -6.14
N MET A 13 14.42 -0.66 -6.12
CA MET A 13 13.07 -0.32 -5.67
C MET A 13 13.28 0.43 -4.35
N PRO A 14 13.18 1.78 -4.33
CA PRO A 14 13.79 2.59 -3.28
C PRO A 14 12.87 2.65 -2.07
N ASP A 15 12.15 1.56 -1.87
CA ASP A 15 10.94 1.49 -1.09
C ASP A 15 11.13 0.51 0.05
N THR A 16 11.76 -0.64 -0.18
CA THR A 16 11.91 -1.67 0.88
C THR A 16 12.95 -1.28 1.91
N GLU A 17 14.13 -0.82 1.49
CA GLU A 17 15.17 -0.34 2.41
C GLU A 17 14.71 0.93 3.15
N ASP A 18 14.00 1.83 2.45
CA ASP A 18 13.46 3.07 3.01
C ASP A 18 12.31 2.85 4.02
N LEU A 19 11.67 1.67 4.00
CA LEU A 19 10.67 1.27 5.01
C LEU A 19 11.32 0.81 6.32
N HIS A 20 12.50 0.20 6.27
CA HIS A 20 13.17 -0.26 7.50
C HIS A 20 13.70 0.88 8.37
N ASP A 21 14.01 2.03 7.77
CA ASP A 21 14.42 3.25 8.48
C ASP A 21 13.24 4.08 9.02
N LYS A 22 12.00 3.76 8.64
CA LYS A 22 10.80 4.50 9.07
C LYS A 22 10.33 4.11 10.46
N THR A 23 9.81 5.10 11.17
CA THR A 23 9.14 4.87 12.46
C THR A 23 7.83 4.10 12.26
N LEU A 24 7.34 3.43 13.31
CA LEU A 24 6.03 2.75 13.30
C LEU A 24 4.87 3.68 12.88
N GLY A 25 4.93 4.96 13.25
CA GLY A 25 3.91 5.96 12.86
C GLY A 25 3.93 6.27 11.37
N GLU A 26 5.12 6.40 10.77
CA GLU A 26 5.29 6.63 9.34
C GLU A 26 4.94 5.41 8.51
N LEU A 27 5.28 4.22 9.01
CA LEU A 27 4.86 2.95 8.40
C LEU A 27 3.33 2.82 8.44
N ALA A 28 2.69 3.16 9.56
CA ALA A 28 1.23 3.12 9.68
C ALA A 28 0.54 4.10 8.71
N ASP A 29 1.10 5.29 8.48
CA ASP A 29 0.59 6.23 7.48
C ASP A 29 0.74 5.70 6.06
N THR A 30 1.92 5.15 5.75
CA THR A 30 2.23 4.55 4.45
C THR A 30 1.29 3.39 4.15
N ALA A 31 1.12 2.47 5.10
CA ALA A 31 0.22 1.34 4.98
C ALA A 31 -1.24 1.77 4.72
N ARG A 32 -1.75 2.80 5.42
CA ARG A 32 -3.09 3.34 5.15
C ARG A 32 -3.22 3.90 3.73
N ARG A 33 -2.18 4.57 3.22
CA ARG A 33 -2.14 5.12 1.87
C ARG A 33 -2.18 4.04 0.80
N GLU A 34 -1.45 2.94 1.03
CA GLU A 34 -1.45 1.76 0.15
C GLU A 34 -2.73 0.94 0.25
N GLY A 35 -3.59 1.23 1.25
CA GLY A 35 -4.90 0.63 1.40
C GLY A 35 -4.98 -0.49 2.45
N ILE A 36 -3.96 -0.64 3.30
CA ILE A 36 -3.89 -1.64 4.35
C ILE A 36 -4.62 -1.13 5.62
N PRO A 37 -5.73 -1.75 6.03
CA PRO A 37 -6.43 -1.38 7.26
C PRO A 37 -5.80 -2.07 8.49
N PHE A 38 -6.19 -1.62 9.70
CA PHE A 38 -5.86 -2.26 10.98
C PHE A 38 -4.36 -2.42 11.33
N VAL A 39 -3.54 -1.44 10.94
CA VAL A 39 -2.07 -1.43 11.17
C VAL A 39 -1.65 -1.24 12.63
N ALA A 40 -2.56 -0.82 13.52
CA ALA A 40 -2.23 -0.48 14.92
C ALA A 40 -1.81 -1.68 15.79
N HIS A 41 -2.06 -2.90 15.32
CA HIS A 41 -1.75 -4.14 16.04
C HIS A 41 -0.55 -4.90 15.47
N MET A 42 0.01 -4.43 14.35
CA MET A 42 1.12 -5.09 13.64
C MET A 42 2.47 -4.65 14.19
N SER A 43 3.41 -5.58 14.23
CA SER A 43 4.82 -5.29 14.50
C SER A 43 5.44 -4.50 13.35
N GLN A 44 6.57 -3.83 13.58
CA GLN A 44 7.26 -3.06 12.54
C GLN A 44 7.57 -3.91 11.30
N SER A 45 8.17 -5.08 11.49
CA SER A 45 8.49 -6.01 10.40
C SER A 45 7.25 -6.45 9.62
N GLU A 46 6.15 -6.76 10.32
CA GLU A 46 4.87 -7.13 9.69
C GLU A 46 4.31 -5.98 8.85
N LEU A 47 4.44 -4.73 9.33
CA LEU A 47 4.04 -3.55 8.56
C LEU A 47 4.86 -3.37 7.29
N VAL A 48 6.17 -3.54 7.37
CA VAL A 48 7.07 -3.42 6.20
C VAL A 48 6.72 -4.47 5.14
N GLU A 49 6.54 -5.73 5.56
CA GLU A 49 6.15 -6.81 4.65
C GLU A 49 4.77 -6.57 4.03
N ALA A 50 3.79 -6.16 4.83
CA ALA A 50 2.44 -5.88 4.34
C ALA A 50 2.43 -4.73 3.32
N ILE A 51 3.20 -3.65 3.56
CA ILE A 51 3.33 -2.53 2.63
C ILE A 51 3.97 -2.99 1.32
N ALA A 52 5.06 -3.76 1.39
CA ALA A 52 5.74 -4.27 0.20
C ALA A 52 4.81 -5.15 -0.64
N GLN A 53 4.10 -6.08 0.00
CA GLN A 53 3.14 -6.96 -0.67
C GLN A 53 1.97 -6.18 -1.27
N GLN A 54 1.43 -5.19 -0.56
CA GLN A 54 0.32 -4.38 -1.08
C GLN A 54 0.75 -3.53 -2.28
N ARG A 55 1.96 -2.98 -2.29
CA ARG A 55 2.52 -2.23 -3.42
C ARG A 55 2.71 -3.10 -4.65
N GLU A 56 3.24 -4.31 -4.46
CA GLU A 56 3.35 -5.30 -5.52
C GLU A 56 1.96 -5.65 -6.07
N ALA A 57 0.99 -5.92 -5.20
CA ALA A 57 -0.40 -6.19 -5.58
C ALA A 57 -1.03 -5.02 -6.35
N ASN A 58 -0.83 -3.77 -5.90
CA ASN A 58 -1.33 -2.56 -6.55
C ASN A 58 -0.71 -2.34 -7.94
N THR A 59 0.54 -2.78 -8.14
CA THR A 59 1.23 -2.73 -9.44
C THR A 59 0.60 -3.71 -10.43
N HIS A 60 0.24 -4.91 -9.98
CA HIS A 60 -0.36 -5.94 -10.82
C HIS A 60 -1.87 -5.79 -11.02
N ALA A 61 -2.56 -5.24 -10.03
CA ALA A 61 -3.99 -5.00 -10.03
C ALA A 61 -4.29 -3.74 -9.19
N PRO A 62 -4.34 -2.55 -9.81
CA PRO A 62 -4.63 -1.33 -9.07
C PRO A 62 -6.01 -1.45 -8.41
N PRO A 63 -6.16 -1.03 -7.15
CA PRO A 63 -7.44 -1.08 -6.48
C PRO A 63 -8.47 -0.27 -7.29
N PRO A 64 -9.75 -0.71 -7.31
CA PRO A 64 -10.79 0.06 -7.97
C PRO A 64 -10.78 1.49 -7.41
N PRO A 65 -10.97 2.51 -8.25
CA PRO A 65 -11.00 3.90 -7.78
C PRO A 65 -12.04 4.00 -6.68
N ARG A 66 -11.60 4.38 -5.47
CA ARG A 66 -12.51 4.68 -4.36
C ARG A 66 -13.35 5.86 -4.80
N ASN A 67 -14.61 5.60 -5.17
CA ASN A 67 -15.56 6.66 -5.44
C ASN A 67 -15.81 7.37 -4.11
N PRO A 68 -15.52 8.67 -3.97
CA PRO A 68 -15.75 9.37 -2.71
C PRO A 68 -17.25 9.64 -2.42
N LEU A 69 -18.16 8.93 -3.09
CA LEU A 69 -19.61 9.15 -3.03
C LEU A 69 -20.37 8.08 -2.23
N ASP A 70 -19.67 7.13 -1.61
CA ASP A 70 -20.29 6.07 -0.78
C ASP A 70 -20.25 6.39 0.73
N ASP A 71 -19.69 7.54 1.12
CA ASP A 71 -19.63 8.04 2.52
C ASP A 71 -20.70 9.11 2.79
N ASP A 72 -21.90 8.97 2.23
CA ASP A 72 -23.07 9.77 2.63
C ASP A 72 -24.36 9.00 2.34
N SER A 73 -24.66 7.98 3.15
CA SER A 73 -26.04 7.50 3.37
C SER A 73 -26.06 6.53 4.54
N THR A 74 -25.90 7.09 5.72
CA THR A 74 -26.41 6.48 6.95
C THR A 74 -27.93 6.44 6.86
N GLY A 75 -28.50 5.23 6.89
CA GLY A 75 -29.83 4.95 7.45
C GLY A 75 -31.08 5.40 6.68
N THR A 76 -31.89 4.45 6.26
CA THR A 76 -33.24 4.28 6.81
C THR A 76 -33.74 2.86 6.54
N SER A 77 -34.21 2.23 7.60
CA SER A 77 -35.01 1.01 7.63
C SER A 77 -36.30 1.16 6.79
N ALA A 78 -36.70 0.10 6.09
CA ALA A 78 -38.09 -0.37 5.95
C ALA A 78 -38.09 -1.61 5.02
N THR A 79 -38.26 -2.84 5.52
CA THR A 79 -39.53 -3.60 5.50
C THR A 79 -40.50 -3.25 4.37
N SER A 80 -40.96 -4.31 3.68
CA SER A 80 -42.25 -4.52 2.99
C SER A 80 -42.04 -4.99 1.54
N SER A 81 -42.72 -6.01 1.02
CA SER A 81 -43.69 -6.99 1.53
C SER A 81 -43.79 -8.10 0.48
#